data_AF-A0A7S8FGZ6-F1
#
_entry.id   AF-A0A7S8FGZ6-F1
#
_cell.length_a   1.000
_cell.length_b   1.000
_cell.length_c   1.000
_cell.angle_alpha   90.00
_cell.angle_beta   90.00
_cell.angle_gamma   90.00
#
_symmetry.space_group_name_H-M   'P 1'
#
loop_
_entity.id
_entity.type
_entity.pdbx_description
1 polymer ?
#
loop_
_entity_poly.entity_id
_entity_poly.type
_entity_poly.pdbx_seq_one_letter_code
_entity_poly.pdbx_strand_id
1 'polypeptide(L)'
;MPYLVDGNRGICDVTDFGQEVAHYVDRRDRLNLFPKGFDGLQLILSRYVENDLESVGFKVNDTYVIPTRPLIERTMLIRHKERKFGRGCVQEWTSHRRYLRAQFAELLKPIDDMLAASPFLLTDRSLFVDYNLYGVLGNYLFNGKIKLPNLKRLRRWHQAMNTKQ
;
A
#
# COMPACT_ATOMS: atom_id res chain seq x y z
N MET A 1 9.05 9.73 1.39
CA MET A 1 8.17 10.07 2.52
C MET A 1 7.38 11.31 2.15
N PRO A 2 6.08 11.36 2.45
CA PRO A 2 5.26 12.54 2.17
C PRO A 2 5.70 13.72 3.07
N TYR A 3 5.60 14.92 2.52
CA TYR A 3 5.85 16.18 3.21
C TYR A 3 4.76 17.15 2.81
N LEU A 4 4.04 17.67 3.80
CA LEU A 4 2.96 18.63 3.62
C LEU A 4 3.41 19.99 4.11
N VAL A 5 3.18 21.03 3.31
CA VAL A 5 3.36 22.42 3.73
C VAL A 5 1.99 23.04 3.96
N ASP A 6 1.77 23.56 5.17
CA ASP A 6 0.57 24.29 5.54
C ASP A 6 0.93 25.69 6.06
N GLY A 7 0.84 26.69 5.19
CA GLY A 7 1.38 28.02 5.45
C GLY A 7 2.88 27.96 5.72
N ASN A 8 3.29 28.39 6.93
CA ASN A 8 4.69 28.35 7.37
C ASN A 8 5.06 27.05 8.12
N ARG A 9 4.17 26.04 8.17
CA ARG A 9 4.43 24.77 8.87
C ARG A 9 4.75 23.66 7.88
N GLY A 10 5.88 22.99 8.10
CA GLY A 10 6.22 21.72 7.45
C GLY A 10 5.78 20.56 8.32
N ILE A 11 5.01 19.63 7.76
CA ILE A 11 4.59 18.40 8.42
C ILE A 11 5.22 17.24 7.63
N CYS A 12 6.04 16.46 8.32
CA CYS A 12 6.61 15.22 7.80
C CYS A 12 6.26 14.06 8.71
N ASP A 13 6.24 12.88 8.10
CA ASP A 13 6.28 11.62 8.81
C ASP A 13 7.68 11.43 9.39
N VAL A 14 7.76 11.22 10.71
CA VAL A 14 9.03 11.11 11.46
C VAL A 14 9.22 9.75 12.12
N THR A 15 8.15 8.94 12.18
CA THR A 15 8.22 7.55 12.65
C THR A 15 8.29 6.58 11.49
N ASP A 16 8.74 5.35 11.78
CA ASP A 16 8.80 4.26 10.79
C ASP A 16 7.44 3.88 10.23
N PHE A 17 6.35 4.20 10.94
CA PHE A 17 4.98 3.90 10.52
C PHE A 17 4.35 5.01 9.67
N GLY A 18 4.87 6.24 9.76
CA GLY A 18 4.54 7.35 8.87
C GLY A 18 3.05 7.64 8.67
N GLN A 19 2.40 8.14 9.74
CA GLN A 19 0.99 8.52 9.70
C GLN A 19 0.74 9.95 10.23
N GLU A 20 1.80 10.71 10.50
CA GLU A 20 1.73 12.05 11.08
C GLU A 20 1.07 13.03 10.12
N VAL A 21 1.41 12.96 8.83
CA VAL A 21 0.74 13.75 7.79
C VAL A 21 -0.75 13.40 7.71
N ALA A 22 -1.09 12.11 7.77
CA ALA A 22 -2.48 11.66 7.71
C ALA A 22 -3.29 12.13 8.92
N HIS A 23 -2.74 11.98 10.13
CA HIS A 23 -3.35 12.49 11.36
C HIS A 23 -3.47 14.01 11.37
N TYR A 24 -2.51 14.73 10.77
CA TYR A 24 -2.60 16.18 10.62
C TYR A 24 -3.78 16.58 9.74
N VAL A 25 -3.89 15.97 8.55
CA VAL A 25 -5.00 16.22 7.60
C VAL A 25 -6.34 15.86 8.23
N ASP A 26 -6.44 14.70 8.90
CA ASP A 26 -7.66 14.27 9.59
C ASP A 26 -8.14 15.30 10.63
N ARG A 27 -7.24 15.82 11.46
CA ARG A 27 -7.58 16.83 12.48
C ARG A 27 -7.91 18.18 11.87
N ARG A 28 -7.15 18.61 10.85
CA ARG A 28 -7.34 19.90 10.17
C ARG A 28 -8.72 19.97 9.54
N ASP A 29 -9.08 18.94 8.78
CA ASP A 29 -10.30 18.93 7.96
C ASP A 29 -11.46 18.17 8.62
N ARG A 30 -11.27 17.69 9.86
CA ARG A 30 -12.28 16.97 10.68
C ARG A 30 -12.87 15.77 9.94
N LEU A 31 -12.02 15.01 9.26
CA LEU A 31 -12.44 13.93 8.38
C LEU A 31 -12.94 12.70 9.16
N ASN A 32 -12.54 12.56 10.42
CA ASN A 32 -12.85 11.42 11.28
C ASN A 32 -12.40 10.08 10.65
N LEU A 33 -11.16 10.06 10.16
CA LEU A 33 -10.45 8.90 9.62
C LEU A 33 -9.84 8.03 10.71
N PHE A 34 -9.62 8.58 11.91
CA PHE A 34 -9.07 7.89 13.08
C PHE A 34 -10.04 7.92 14.29
N PRO A 35 -11.24 7.33 14.19
CA PRO A 35 -12.16 7.27 15.31
C PRO A 35 -11.57 6.43 16.46
N LYS A 36 -11.65 6.94 17.69
CA LYS A 36 -11.04 6.33 18.90
C LYS A 36 -11.42 4.87 19.12
N GLY A 37 -12.65 4.47 18.76
CA GLY A 37 -13.12 3.08 18.89
C GLY A 37 -12.42 2.07 17.99
N PHE A 38 -11.77 2.54 16.92
CA PHE A 38 -11.08 1.69 15.94
C PHE A 38 -9.57 1.90 15.89
N ASP A 39 -9.01 2.77 16.73
CA ASP A 39 -7.60 3.18 16.65
C ASP A 39 -6.63 1.99 16.69
N GLY A 40 -6.81 1.09 17.67
CA GLY A 40 -6.01 -0.13 17.78
C GLY A 40 -6.18 -1.09 16.59
N LEU A 41 -7.39 -1.23 16.05
CA LEU A 41 -7.65 -2.08 14.89
C LEU A 41 -7.03 -1.50 13.62
N GLN A 42 -7.14 -0.19 13.41
CA GLN A 42 -6.51 0.49 12.29
C GLN A 42 -4.99 0.38 12.34
N LEU A 43 -4.39 0.50 13.52
CA LEU A 43 -2.96 0.31 13.71
C LEU A 43 -2.51 -1.10 13.32
N ILE A 44 -3.20 -2.13 13.81
CA ILE A 44 -2.88 -3.54 13.48
C ILE A 44 -3.02 -3.79 11.98
N LEU A 45 -4.13 -3.38 11.38
CA LEU A 45 -4.38 -3.60 9.96
C LEU A 45 -3.43 -2.80 9.07
N SER A 46 -3.10 -1.56 9.44
CA SER A 46 -2.13 -0.76 8.69
C SER A 46 -0.75 -1.40 8.73
N ARG A 47 -0.32 -1.98 9.86
CA ARG A 47 0.92 -2.77 9.92
C ARG A 47 0.87 -4.00 9.04
N TYR A 48 -0.27 -4.68 8.95
CA TYR A 48 -0.44 -5.80 8.02
C TYR A 48 -0.32 -5.34 6.55
N VAL A 49 -0.96 -4.22 6.22
CA VAL A 49 -0.91 -3.63 4.88
C VAL A 49 0.51 -3.22 4.49
N GLU A 50 1.24 -2.52 5.37
CA GLU A 50 2.58 -2.02 5.08
C GLU A 50 3.65 -3.11 5.17
N ASN A 51 3.58 -3.99 6.17
CA ASN A 51 4.63 -5.00 6.35
C ASN A 51 4.44 -6.23 5.46
N ASP A 52 3.21 -6.71 5.29
CA ASP A 52 2.97 -7.98 4.60
C ASP A 52 2.58 -7.73 3.14
N LEU A 53 1.55 -6.91 2.91
CA LEU A 53 1.08 -6.63 1.54
C LEU A 53 2.11 -5.81 0.76
N GLU A 54 2.53 -4.65 1.27
CA GLU A 54 3.47 -3.79 0.53
C GLU A 54 4.79 -4.51 0.27
N SER A 55 5.29 -5.28 1.24
CA SER A 55 6.58 -5.96 1.11
C SER A 55 6.63 -7.01 -0.01
N VAL A 56 5.49 -7.63 -0.33
CA VAL A 56 5.36 -8.52 -1.48
C VAL A 56 4.98 -7.72 -2.74
N GLY A 57 4.08 -6.74 -2.60
CA GLY A 57 3.56 -5.94 -3.68
C GLY A 57 4.64 -5.18 -4.45
N PHE A 58 5.55 -4.49 -3.73
CA PHE A 58 6.64 -3.75 -4.38
C PHE A 58 7.60 -4.71 -5.10
N LYS A 59 7.89 -5.90 -4.54
CA LYS A 59 8.79 -6.87 -5.18
C LYS A 59 8.25 -7.29 -6.53
N VAL A 60 6.95 -7.57 -6.62
CA VAL A 60 6.32 -7.88 -7.91
C VAL A 60 6.40 -6.69 -8.86
N ASN A 61 6.04 -5.48 -8.41
CA ASN A 61 6.03 -4.28 -9.24
C ASN A 61 7.44 -3.95 -9.77
N ASP A 62 8.46 -4.02 -8.93
CA ASP A 62 9.85 -3.72 -9.26
C ASP A 62 10.40 -4.61 -10.38
N THR A 63 9.95 -5.86 -10.47
CA THR A 63 10.34 -6.77 -11.58
C THR A 63 9.84 -6.33 -12.95
N TYR A 64 8.89 -5.39 -13.00
CA TYR A 64 8.41 -4.75 -14.23
C TYR A 64 8.94 -3.33 -14.39
N VAL A 65 9.07 -2.58 -13.30
CA VAL A 65 9.45 -1.17 -13.32
C VAL A 65 10.96 -0.98 -13.49
N ILE A 66 11.78 -1.69 -12.72
CA ILE A 66 13.25 -1.51 -12.75
C ILE A 66 13.84 -1.73 -14.15
N PRO A 67 13.46 -2.79 -14.90
CA PRO A 67 14.02 -3.02 -16.23
C PRO A 67 13.71 -1.91 -17.25
N THR A 68 12.63 -1.14 -17.06
CA THR A 68 12.21 -0.07 -17.99
C THR A 68 12.88 1.28 -17.69
N ARG A 69 13.61 1.39 -16.58
CA ARG A 69 14.30 2.63 -16.22
C ARG A 69 15.58 2.81 -17.05
N PRO A 70 16.00 4.07 -17.31
CA PRO A 70 17.32 4.38 -17.88
C PRO A 70 18.45 3.73 -17.08
N LEU A 71 19.60 3.47 -17.72
CA LEU A 71 20.69 2.67 -17.15
C LEU A 71 21.16 3.17 -15.77
N ILE A 72 21.31 4.48 -15.59
CA ILE A 72 21.76 5.09 -14.33
C ILE A 72 20.71 4.84 -13.23
N GLU A 73 19.45 5.18 -13.48
CA GLU A 73 18.35 4.99 -12.53
C GLU A 73 18.16 3.50 -12.20
N ARG A 74 18.18 2.62 -13.20
CA ARG A 74 18.11 1.17 -13.03
C ARG A 74 19.21 0.65 -12.12
N THR A 75 20.46 1.07 -12.36
CA THR A 75 21.61 0.67 -11.54
C THR A 75 21.48 1.16 -10.10
N MET A 76 21.01 2.40 -9.91
CA MET A 76 20.80 2.97 -8.57
C MET A 76 19.68 2.24 -7.81
N LEU A 77 18.57 1.92 -8.48
CA LEU A 77 17.48 1.16 -7.89
C LEU A 77 17.93 -0.26 -7.50
N ILE A 78 18.63 -0.98 -8.39
CA ILE A 78 19.17 -2.31 -8.08
C ILE A 78 20.09 -2.24 -6.86
N ARG A 79 21.07 -1.32 -6.85
CA ARG A 79 21.98 -1.14 -5.71
C ARG A 79 21.24 -0.80 -4.41
N HIS A 80 20.20 0.03 -4.47
CA HIS A 80 19.39 0.35 -3.30
C HIS A 80 18.68 -0.91 -2.77
N LYS A 81 18.10 -1.74 -3.64
CA LYS A 81 17.43 -2.99 -3.24
C LYS A 81 18.43 -4.01 -2.72
N GLU A 82 19.58 -4.21 -3.37
CA GLU A 82 20.58 -5.17 -2.94
C GLU A 82 21.19 -4.84 -1.56
N ARG A 83 21.32 -3.54 -1.21
CA ARG A 83 21.73 -3.14 0.14
C ARG A 83 20.73 -3.55 1.23
N LYS A 84 19.44 -3.61 0.90
CA LYS A 84 18.37 -3.92 1.85
C LYS A 84 18.01 -5.42 1.88
N PHE A 85 18.05 -6.10 0.73
CA PHE A 85 17.53 -7.46 0.55
C PHE A 85 18.58 -8.49 0.12
N GLY A 86 19.85 -8.08 -0.01
CA GLY A 86 20.93 -8.95 -0.45
C GLY A 86 21.18 -8.89 -1.96
N ARG A 87 22.40 -9.24 -2.34
CA ARG A 87 22.85 -9.23 -3.74
C ARG A 87 22.01 -10.18 -4.60
N GLY A 88 21.60 -9.74 -5.78
CA GLY A 88 20.81 -10.56 -6.72
C GLY A 88 19.30 -10.61 -6.45
N CYS A 89 18.80 -9.89 -5.43
CA CYS A 89 17.40 -10.00 -5.01
C CYS A 89 16.40 -9.65 -6.15
N VAL A 90 16.72 -8.68 -7.01
CA VAL A 90 15.82 -8.26 -8.10
C VAL A 90 15.70 -9.35 -9.17
N GLN A 91 16.81 -10.03 -9.49
CA GLN A 91 16.83 -11.18 -10.40
C GLN A 91 16.04 -12.34 -9.80
N GLU A 92 16.23 -12.61 -8.51
CA GLU A 92 15.49 -13.63 -7.78
C GLU A 92 13.97 -13.36 -7.81
N TRP A 93 13.54 -12.14 -7.50
CA TRP A 93 12.12 -11.76 -7.57
C TRP A 93 11.56 -11.89 -8.99
N THR A 94 12.38 -11.60 -9.99
CA THR A 94 11.99 -11.73 -11.40
C THR A 94 11.73 -13.19 -11.77
N SER A 95 12.60 -14.10 -11.34
CA SER A 95 12.44 -15.54 -11.54
C SER A 95 11.26 -16.12 -10.76
N HIS A 96 10.98 -15.60 -9.56
CA HIS A 96 9.90 -16.05 -8.67
C HIS A 96 8.60 -15.25 -8.82
N ARG A 97 8.46 -14.44 -9.88
CA ARG A 97 7.34 -13.51 -10.03
C ARG A 97 5.97 -14.18 -9.89
N ARG A 98 5.80 -15.39 -10.44
CA ARG A 98 4.54 -16.15 -10.33
C ARG A 98 4.21 -16.49 -8.88
N TYR A 99 5.21 -16.91 -8.11
CA TYR A 99 5.07 -17.23 -6.69
C TYR A 99 4.70 -15.98 -5.88
N LEU A 100 5.42 -14.87 -6.07
CA LEU A 100 5.13 -13.61 -5.38
C LEU A 100 3.70 -13.09 -5.68
N ARG A 101 3.22 -13.24 -6.91
CA ARG A 101 1.83 -12.91 -7.27
C ARG A 101 0.80 -13.78 -6.56
N ALA A 102 1.08 -15.08 -6.41
CA ALA A 102 0.22 -15.98 -5.66
C ALA A 102 0.22 -15.61 -4.18
N GLN A 103 1.40 -15.37 -3.59
CA GLN A 103 1.54 -14.91 -2.20
C GLN A 103 0.77 -13.62 -1.93
N PHE A 104 0.89 -12.62 -2.82
CA PHE A 104 0.14 -11.37 -2.70
C PHE A 104 -1.39 -11.59 -2.75
N ALA A 105 -1.85 -12.51 -3.61
CA ALA A 105 -3.27 -12.86 -3.68
C ALA A 105 -3.76 -13.58 -2.41
N GLU A 106 -2.94 -14.45 -1.82
CA GLU A 106 -3.26 -15.10 -0.55
C GLU A 106 -3.37 -14.10 0.61
N LEU A 107 -2.44 -13.14 0.71
CA LEU A 107 -2.49 -12.06 1.70
C LEU A 107 -3.72 -11.16 1.56
N LEU A 108 -4.33 -11.09 0.37
CA LEU A 108 -5.55 -10.31 0.17
C LEU A 108 -6.83 -11.06 0.56
N LYS A 109 -6.78 -12.36 0.86
CA LYS A 109 -7.98 -13.13 1.22
C LYS A 109 -8.65 -12.66 2.51
N PRO A 110 -7.93 -12.46 3.63
CA PRO A 110 -8.55 -11.95 4.87
C PRO A 110 -9.23 -10.58 4.66
N ILE A 111 -8.65 -9.76 3.78
CA ILE A 111 -9.22 -8.46 3.40
C ILE A 111 -10.53 -8.64 2.62
N ASP A 112 -10.58 -9.55 1.64
CA ASP A 112 -11.83 -9.86 0.92
C ASP A 112 -12.91 -10.41 1.86
N ASP A 113 -12.52 -11.17 2.89
CA ASP A 113 -13.43 -11.67 3.92
C ASP A 113 -13.95 -10.55 4.84
N MET A 114 -13.13 -9.60 5.25
CA MET A 114 -13.59 -8.42 5.99
C MET A 114 -14.61 -7.62 5.19
N LEU A 115 -14.36 -7.44 3.89
CA LEU A 115 -15.26 -6.75 2.96
C LEU A 115 -16.55 -7.54 2.65
N ALA A 116 -16.72 -8.74 3.20
CA ALA A 116 -17.98 -9.47 3.16
C ALA A 116 -19.03 -8.83 4.07
N ALA A 117 -18.59 -8.39 5.26
CA ALA A 117 -19.44 -7.87 6.30
C ALA A 117 -19.76 -6.39 6.13
N SER A 118 -18.94 -5.66 5.37
CA SER A 118 -19.01 -4.20 5.26
C SER A 118 -18.56 -3.71 3.87
N PRO A 119 -19.05 -2.53 3.39
CA PRO A 119 -18.54 -1.93 2.16
C PRO A 119 -17.06 -1.50 2.24
N PHE A 120 -16.57 -1.14 3.44
CA PHE A 120 -15.18 -0.79 3.73
C PHE A 120 -14.61 -1.68 4.84
N LEU A 121 -13.32 -1.57 5.14
CA LEU A 121 -12.62 -2.56 5.98
C LEU A 121 -13.20 -2.71 7.38
N LEU A 122 -13.56 -1.60 8.03
CA LEU A 122 -13.99 -1.61 9.44
C LEU A 122 -15.42 -1.10 9.66
N THR A 123 -15.89 -0.21 8.79
CA THR A 123 -17.17 0.48 8.96
C THR A 123 -17.89 0.64 7.63
N ASP A 124 -19.10 1.19 7.66
CA ASP A 124 -19.89 1.52 6.48
C ASP A 124 -19.33 2.70 5.64
N ARG A 125 -18.33 3.42 6.17
CA ARG A 125 -17.51 4.42 5.47
C ARG A 125 -16.02 4.07 5.48
N SER A 126 -15.26 4.66 4.55
CA SER A 126 -13.79 4.53 4.52
C SER A 126 -13.16 5.21 5.74
N LEU A 127 -12.24 4.50 6.39
CA LEU A 127 -11.34 5.06 7.39
C LEU A 127 -9.91 5.13 6.82
N PHE A 128 -8.94 5.58 7.61
CA PHE A 128 -7.57 5.71 7.15
C PHE A 128 -7.01 4.40 6.56
N VAL A 129 -7.31 3.27 7.19
CA VAL A 129 -6.79 1.96 6.75
C VAL A 129 -7.25 1.58 5.33
N ASP A 130 -8.42 2.05 4.89
CA ASP A 130 -8.86 1.88 3.50
C ASP A 130 -7.95 2.65 2.53
N TYR A 131 -7.59 3.90 2.86
CA TYR A 131 -6.66 4.69 2.06
C TYR A 131 -5.25 4.10 2.06
N ASN A 132 -4.81 3.54 3.19
CA ASN A 132 -3.53 2.83 3.28
C ASN A 132 -3.49 1.64 2.32
N LEU A 133 -4.47 0.73 2.42
CA LEU A 133 -4.60 -0.41 1.51
C LEU A 133 -4.70 0.05 0.05
N TYR A 134 -5.46 1.11 -0.21
CA TYR A 134 -5.64 1.65 -1.55
C TYR A 134 -4.32 2.15 -2.15
N GLY A 135 -3.48 2.83 -1.35
CA GLY A 135 -2.14 3.25 -1.74
C GLY A 135 -1.23 2.07 -2.10
N VAL A 136 -1.18 1.04 -1.26
CA VAL A 136 -0.38 -0.17 -1.52
C VAL A 136 -0.82 -0.90 -2.78
N LEU A 137 -2.13 -1.02 -3.01
CA LEU A 137 -2.67 -1.60 -4.24
C LEU A 137 -2.37 -0.73 -5.47
N GLY A 138 -2.42 0.60 -5.33
CA GLY A 138 -2.00 1.53 -6.37
C GLY A 138 -0.55 1.29 -6.80
N ASN A 139 0.37 1.13 -5.84
CA ASN A 139 1.77 0.79 -6.11
C ASN A 139 1.92 -0.57 -6.82
N TYR A 140 1.16 -1.59 -6.39
CA TYR A 140 1.17 -2.91 -7.01
C TYR A 140 0.67 -2.90 -8.47
N LEU A 141 -0.34 -2.08 -8.76
CA LEU A 141 -0.97 -1.96 -10.08
C LEU A 141 -0.26 -0.95 -11.00
N PHE A 142 0.65 -0.12 -10.47
CA PHE A 142 1.26 1.03 -11.14
C PHE A 142 1.85 0.72 -12.53
N ASN A 143 2.49 -0.44 -12.71
CA ASN A 143 3.10 -0.82 -13.97
C ASN A 143 2.10 -1.12 -15.11
N GLY A 144 0.80 -1.26 -14.82
CA GLY A 144 -0.26 -1.52 -15.79
C GLY A 144 -0.32 -2.94 -16.38
N LYS A 145 0.65 -3.81 -16.08
CA LYS A 145 0.71 -5.20 -16.55
C LYS A 145 0.08 -6.20 -15.58
N ILE A 146 -0.25 -5.75 -14.37
CA ILE A 146 -0.83 -6.58 -13.31
C ILE A 146 -2.27 -6.15 -13.06
N LYS A 147 -3.13 -7.12 -12.75
CA LYS A 147 -4.53 -6.92 -12.35
C LYS A 147 -4.73 -7.43 -10.92
N LEU A 148 -5.74 -6.91 -10.24
CA LEU A 148 -6.18 -7.44 -8.96
C LEU A 148 -6.57 -8.92 -9.08
N PRO A 149 -6.28 -9.74 -8.05
CA PRO A 149 -6.74 -11.13 -8.01
C PRO A 149 -8.27 -11.22 -8.09
N ASN A 150 -8.79 -12.42 -8.36
CA ASN A 150 -10.24 -12.64 -8.52
C ASN A 150 -10.96 -12.71 -7.16
N LEU A 151 -10.86 -11.61 -6.41
CA LEU A 151 -11.48 -11.40 -5.11
C LEU A 151 -12.61 -10.39 -5.29
N LYS A 152 -13.85 -10.88 -5.26
CA LYS A 152 -15.03 -10.13 -5.73
C LYS A 152 -15.28 -8.88 -4.89
N ARG A 153 -15.13 -8.97 -3.57
CA ARG A 153 -15.46 -7.89 -2.64
C ARG A 153 -14.34 -6.86 -2.62
N LEU A 154 -13.09 -7.30 -2.72
CA LEU A 154 -11.93 -6.44 -2.92
C LEU A 154 -12.05 -5.60 -4.20
N ARG A 155 -12.44 -6.21 -5.32
CA ARG A 155 -12.64 -5.47 -6.59
C ARG A 155 -13.76 -4.44 -6.47
N ARG A 156 -14.88 -4.80 -5.83
CA ARG A 156 -15.98 -3.88 -5.52
C ARG A 156 -15.49 -2.70 -4.67
N TRP A 157 -14.79 -2.98 -3.58
CA TRP A 157 -14.22 -1.97 -2.69
C TRP A 157 -13.23 -1.06 -3.43
N HIS A 158 -12.35 -1.61 -4.27
CA HIS A 158 -11.39 -0.84 -5.04
C HIS A 158 -12.07 0.10 -6.06
N GLN A 159 -13.19 -0.33 -6.65
CA GLN A 159 -14.02 0.53 -7.49
C GLN A 159 -14.68 1.66 -6.69
N ALA A 160 -15.18 1.36 -5.49
CA ALA A 160 -15.74 2.38 -4.60
C ALA A 160 -14.69 3.43 -4.21
N MET A 161 -13.46 3.01 -3.86
CA MET A 161 -12.35 3.92 -3.56
C MET A 161 -11.90 4.79 -4.75
N ASN A 162 -12.15 4.35 -5.99
CA ASN A 162 -11.88 5.13 -7.21
C ASN A 162 -12.93 6.21 -7.50
N THR A 163 -14.10 6.11 -6.88
CA THR A 163 -15.19 7.05 -7.10
C THR A 163 -14.99 8.21 -6.15
N LYS A 164 -14.77 9.42 -6.67
CA LYS A 164 -14.70 10.63 -5.84
C LYS A 164 -16.03 10.76 -5.10
N GLN A 165 -15.99 10.70 -3.76
CA GLN A 165 -17.11 11.15 -2.92
C GLN A 165 -17.20 12.68 -2.97
#